data_AF-A0A349WDG6-F1
#
_entry.id   AF-A0A349WDG6-F1
#
_cell.length_a   1.000
_cell.length_b   1.000
_cell.length_c   1.000
_cell.angle_alpha   90.00
_cell.angle_beta   90.00
_cell.angle_gamma   90.00
#
_symmetry.space_group_name_H-M   'P 1'
#
loop_
_entity.id
_entity.type
_entity.pdbx_description
1 polymer ?
#
loop_
_entity_poly.entity_id
_entity_poly.type
_entity_poly.pdbx_seq_one_letter_code
_entity_poly.pdbx_strand_id
1 'polypeptide(L)' 'MKIIVKVVPFLVLLIMGCSPKMTVSPMERYHLADFVMKADRDSLTLKMNDHAYFSREGSRGGRSAGGGGCGCN' A
#
# COMPACT_ATOMS: atom_id res chain seq x y z
N MET A 1 22.86 -14.46 40.96
CA MET A 1 22.06 -15.60 40.47
C MET A 1 20.55 -15.41 40.70
N LYS A 2 20.09 -15.10 41.93
CA LYS A 2 18.65 -14.91 42.24
C LYS A 2 17.93 -13.83 41.41
N ILE A 3 18.63 -12.74 41.05
CA ILE A 3 18.08 -11.65 40.22
C ILE A 3 17.87 -12.11 38.78
N ILE A 4 18.82 -12.85 38.22
CA ILE A 4 18.74 -13.40 36.85
C ILE A 4 17.52 -14.33 36.74
N VAL A 5 17.30 -15.20 37.74
CA VAL A 5 16.14 -16.11 37.79
C VAL A 5 14.79 -15.37 37.80
N LYS A 6 14.73 -14.14 38.35
CA LYS A 6 13.51 -13.32 38.37
C LYS A 6 13.29 -12.52 37.07
N VAL A 7 14.36 -12.15 36.37
CA VAL A 7 14.32 -11.33 35.15
C VAL A 7 13.98 -12.16 33.91
N VAL A 8 14.44 -13.41 33.85
CA VAL A 8 14.17 -14.33 32.73
C VAL A 8 12.67 -14.50 32.43
N PRO A 9 11.76 -14.79 33.39
CA PRO A 9 10.34 -14.94 33.07
C PRO A 9 9.68 -13.65 32.59
N PHE A 10 10.15 -12.49 33.06
CA PHE A 10 9.63 -11.18 32.63
C PHE A 10 9.99 -10.88 31.17
N LEU A 11 11.20 -11.24 30.75
CA LEU A 11 11.64 -11.09 29.36
C LEU A 11 10.88 -12.01 28.39
N VAL A 12 10.53 -13.22 28.84
CA VAL A 12 9.73 -14.16 28.04
C VAL A 12 8.33 -13.61 27.77
N LEU A 13 7.68 -12.95 28.73
CA LEU A 13 6.36 -12.35 28.52
C LEU A 13 6.36 -11.25 27.45
N LEU A 14 7.44 -10.47 27.34
CA LEU A 14 7.53 -9.36 26.38
C LEU A 14 7.61 -9.83 24.92
N ILE A 15 8.02 -11.08 24.68
CA ILE A 15 8.15 -11.64 23.32
C ILE A 15 6.97 -12.55 22.91
N MET A 16 6.01 -12.84 23.79
CA MET A 16 4.84 -13.70 23.47
C MET A 16 3.73 -12.98 22.66
N GLY A 17 3.96 -11.74 22.21
CA GLY A 17 2.93 -10.90 21.60
C GLY A 17 2.77 -10.98 20.08
N CYS A 18 3.60 -11.71 19.33
CA CYS A 18 3.57 -11.60 17.86
C CYS A 18 3.24 -12.92 17.15
N SER A 19 1.95 -13.20 17.06
CA SER A 19 1.42 -13.95 15.93
C SER A 19 0.06 -13.35 15.59
N PRO A 20 -0.04 -12.49 14.56
CA PRO A 20 -1.35 -12.28 13.97
C PRO A 20 -1.78 -13.64 13.43
N LYS A 21 -2.71 -14.29 14.13
CA LYS A 21 -3.54 -15.32 13.49
C LYS A 21 -4.25 -14.58 12.38
N MET A 22 -3.64 -14.56 11.18
CA MET A 22 -4.27 -14.05 9.98
C MET A 22 -5.52 -14.90 9.80
N THR A 23 -6.68 -14.31 10.10
CA THR A 23 -7.97 -15.00 10.07
C THR A 23 -8.34 -15.47 8.67
N VAL A 24 -7.63 -14.96 7.66
CA VAL A 24 -7.84 -15.22 6.25
C VAL A 24 -6.47 -15.31 5.56
N SER A 25 -6.23 -16.39 4.83
CA SER A 25 -5.03 -16.58 4.03
C SER A 25 -4.92 -15.53 2.92
N PRO A 26 -3.71 -15.18 2.46
CA PRO A 26 -3.55 -14.21 1.37
C PRO A 26 -4.32 -14.57 0.10
N MET A 27 -4.47 -15.86 -0.20
CA MET A 27 -5.19 -16.35 -1.38
C MET A 27 -6.70 -16.24 -1.25
N GLU A 28 -7.26 -16.43 -0.05
CA GLU A 28 -8.69 -16.24 0.21
C GLU A 28 -9.14 -14.78 0.04
N ARG A 29 -8.22 -13.81 0.16
CA ARG A 29 -8.53 -12.40 -0.10
C ARG A 29 -8.86 -12.11 -1.57
N TYR A 30 -8.50 -13.01 -2.49
CA TYR A 30 -8.86 -12.87 -3.90
C TYR A 30 -10.37 -12.83 -4.12
N HIS A 31 -11.16 -13.54 -3.30
CA HIS A 31 -12.63 -13.53 -3.40
C HIS A 31 -13.26 -12.18 -3.08
N LEU A 32 -12.51 -11.27 -2.43
CA LEU A 32 -12.96 -9.91 -2.11
C LEU A 32 -12.52 -8.89 -3.18
N ALA A 33 -11.62 -9.28 -4.09
CA ALA A 33 -11.14 -8.41 -5.16
C ALA A 33 -12.18 -8.37 -6.30
N ASP A 34 -13.04 -7.36 -6.28
CA ASP A 34 -14.02 -7.12 -7.35
C ASP A 34 -13.36 -6.39 -8.54
N PHE A 35 -13.85 -6.64 -9.75
CA PHE A 35 -13.42 -5.96 -10.98
C PHE A 35 -13.55 -4.44 -10.85
N VAL A 36 -14.50 -3.95 -10.05
CA VAL A 36 -14.67 -2.51 -9.80
C VAL A 36 -13.50 -1.86 -9.06
N MET A 37 -12.71 -2.63 -8.31
CA MET A 37 -11.55 -2.16 -7.57
C MET A 37 -10.28 -2.09 -8.43
N LYS A 38 -10.35 -2.59 -9.67
CA LYS A 38 -9.23 -2.57 -10.61
C LYS A 38 -8.93 -1.13 -11.04
N ALA A 39 -7.71 -0.66 -10.76
CA ALA A 39 -7.31 0.73 -11.02
C ALA A 39 -7.33 1.11 -12.52
N ASP A 40 -7.09 0.13 -13.40
CA ASP A 40 -7.07 0.24 -14.86
C ASP A 40 -8.36 -0.28 -15.52
N ARG A 41 -9.47 -0.37 -14.76
CA ARG A 41 -10.77 -0.86 -15.28
C ARG A 41 -11.29 -0.03 -16.45
N ASP A 42 -11.08 1.28 -16.40
CA ASP A 42 -11.56 2.23 -17.40
C ASP A 42 -10.44 3.17 -17.86
N SER A 43 -10.17 3.13 -19.17
CA SER A 43 -9.18 3.97 -19.83
C SER A 43 -9.49 5.47 -19.76
N LEU A 44 -10.77 5.86 -19.69
CA LEU A 44 -11.16 7.26 -19.56
C LEU A 44 -10.87 7.78 -18.16
N THR A 45 -11.32 7.05 -17.14
CA THR A 45 -11.01 7.37 -15.73
C THR A 45 -9.50 7.48 -15.50
N LEU A 46 -8.69 6.60 -16.09
CA LEU A 46 -7.23 6.66 -16.00
C LEU A 46 -6.69 7.98 -16.59
N LYS A 47 -7.11 8.35 -17.80
CA LYS A 47 -6.70 9.60 -18.46
C LYS A 47 -7.15 10.84 -17.68
N MET A 48 -8.34 10.82 -17.10
CA MET A 48 -8.86 11.93 -16.30
C MET A 48 -8.07 12.10 -15.00
N ASN A 49 -7.73 11.00 -14.32
CA ASN A 49 -6.88 11.03 -13.13
C ASN A 49 -5.48 11.54 -13.45
N ASP A 50 -4.87 11.06 -14.53
CA ASP A 50 -3.58 11.56 -15.00
C ASP A 50 -3.64 13.05 -15.30
N HIS A 51 -4.70 13.50 -16.01
CA HIS A 51 -4.91 14.93 -16.27
C HIS A 51 -5.01 15.74 -14.98
N ALA A 52 -5.81 15.30 -14.01
CA ALA A 52 -5.95 15.99 -12.72
C ALA A 52 -4.65 16.00 -11.90
N TYR A 53 -3.92 14.90 -11.90
CA TYR A 53 -2.66 14.73 -11.17
C TYR A 53 -1.56 15.65 -11.73
N PHE A 54 -1.30 15.59 -13.03
CA PHE A 54 -0.27 16.40 -13.68
C PHE A 54 -0.66 17.89 -13.76
N SER A 55 -1.96 18.21 -13.91
CA SER A 55 -2.43 19.61 -13.83
C SER A 55 -2.20 20.23 -12.46
N ARG A 56 -2.26 19.44 -11.38
CA ARG A 56 -2.04 19.91 -10.01
C ARG A 56 -0.56 20.00 -9.65
N GLU A 57 0.26 19.07 -10.14
CA GLU A 57 1.67 19.01 -9.75
C GLU A 57 2.61 19.79 -10.67
N GLY A 58 2.20 20.15 -11.90
CA GLY A 58 2.72 21.22 -12.78
C GLY A 58 4.23 21.27 -13.08
N SER A 59 5.04 20.47 -12.41
CA SER A 59 6.49 20.60 -12.24
C SER A 59 7.23 19.30 -12.55
N ARG A 60 6.50 18.19 -12.71
CA ARG A 60 7.04 16.87 -13.07
C ARG A 60 6.39 16.44 -14.38
N GLY A 61 7.22 16.13 -15.39
CA GLY A 61 6.75 15.65 -16.69
C GLY A 61 5.79 14.47 -16.53
N GLY A 62 4.62 14.59 -17.16
CA GLY A 62 3.57 13.57 -17.07
C GLY A 62 3.63 12.52 -18.16
N ARG A 63 2.84 11.45 -17.97
CA ARG A 63 2.55 10.44 -19.01
C ARG A 63 1.75 11.13 -20.11
N SER A 64 2.46 11.58 -21.15
CA SER A 64 1.98 12.20 -22.39
C SER A 64 0.46 12.34 -22.55
N ALA A 65 -0.06 13.51 -22.19
CA ALA A 65 -1.30 14.07 -22.70
C ALA A 65 -1.25 15.61 -22.60
N GLY A 66 -0.54 16.25 -23.54
CA GLY A 66 -0.79 17.63 -24.01
C GLY A 66 -1.03 18.77 -23.00
N GLY A 67 -0.66 18.67 -21.73
CA GLY A 67 -0.92 19.72 -20.75
C GLY A 67 -0.24 19.50 -19.41
N GLY A 68 0.81 20.29 -19.15
CA GLY A 68 1.36 20.55 -17.81
C GLY A 68 2.49 19.61 -17.36
N GLY A 69 3.73 20.09 -17.43
CA GLY A 69 4.96 19.38 -17.04
C GLY A 69 5.99 19.43 -18.17
N CYS A 70 7.31 19.39 -17.87
CA CYS A 70 8.38 19.70 -18.82
C CYS A 70 8.46 18.82 -20.09
N GLY A 71 7.54 17.87 -20.27
CA GLY A 71 7.27 17.24 -21.57
C GLY A 71 8.39 16.38 -22.14
N CYS A 72 9.46 16.12 -21.40
CA CYS A 72 10.55 15.25 -21.83
C CYS A 72 10.11 13.78 -21.75
N ASN A 73 9.71 13.22 -22.89
CA ASN A 73 9.91 11.81 -23.21
C ASN A 73 11.28 11.68 -23.88
#